data_AF-A0A2N2PLV9-F1
#
_entry.id   AF-A0A2N2PLV9-F1
#
_cell.length_a   1.000
_cell.length_b   1.000
_cell.length_c   1.000
_cell.angle_alpha   90.00
_cell.angle_beta   90.00
_cell.angle_gamma   90.00
#
_symmetry.space_group_name_H-M   'P 1'
#
loop_
_entity.id
_entity.type
_entity.pdbx_description
1 polymer ?
#
loop_
_entity_poly.entity_id
_entity_poly.type
_entity_poly.pdbx_seq_one_letter_code
_entity_poly.pdbx_strand_id
1 'polypeptide(L)'
;MFPRLRLAVFVDGCFWHGCPKHFKLPASNHDFWQKKFEANRLRDRLVNRTLRAKGWRVLRIWEHELVRKNEKRLHRRIRYALEAAAQATK
;
A
#
# COMPACT_ATOMS: atom_id res chain seq x y z
N MET A 1 2.75 -0.92 -11.96
CA MET A 1 2.53 -2.37 -11.76
C MET A 1 3.60 -3.14 -12.53
N PHE A 2 3.90 -4.39 -12.16
CA PHE A 2 4.83 -5.26 -12.89
C PHE A 2 4.12 -6.54 -13.35
N PRO A 3 3.43 -6.52 -14.51
CA PRO A 3 2.57 -7.62 -14.94
C PRO A 3 3.32 -8.94 -15.16
N ARG A 4 4.51 -8.89 -15.76
CA ARG A 4 5.35 -10.08 -16.00
C ARG A 4 5.75 -10.80 -14.71
N LEU A 5 5.80 -10.09 -13.59
CA LEU A 5 6.17 -10.64 -12.27
C LEU A 5 4.93 -10.89 -11.39
N ARG A 6 3.72 -10.62 -11.89
CA ARG A 6 2.47 -10.57 -11.09
C ARG A 6 2.64 -9.78 -9.78
N LEU A 7 3.34 -8.63 -9.84
CA LEU A 7 3.57 -7.77 -8.67
C LEU A 7 2.82 -6.44 -8.82
N ALA A 8 1.90 -6.19 -7.90
CA ALA A 8 1.24 -4.91 -7.72
C ALA A 8 1.93 -4.11 -6.59
N VAL A 9 2.33 -2.88 -6.88
CA VAL A 9 2.91 -1.96 -5.91
C VAL A 9 1.97 -0.77 -5.74
N PHE A 10 1.59 -0.48 -4.50
CA PHE A 10 0.75 0.65 -4.13
C PHE A 10 1.53 1.63 -3.27
N VAL A 11 1.23 2.92 -3.46
CA VAL A 11 1.68 4.00 -2.59
C VAL A 11 0.45 4.57 -1.89
N ASP A 12 0.40 4.44 -0.57
CA ASP A 12 -0.73 4.81 0.25
C ASP A 12 -0.51 6.19 0.87
N GLY A 13 -1.37 7.14 0.52
CA GLY A 13 -1.40 8.43 1.18
C GLY A 13 -1.78 8.29 2.66
N CYS A 14 -1.04 8.93 3.57
CA CYS A 14 -1.25 8.76 5.00
C CYS A 14 -2.62 9.27 5.43
N PHE A 15 -3.04 10.39 4.86
CA PHE A 15 -4.35 10.95 5.09
C PHE A 15 -5.43 10.00 4.55
N TRP A 16 -5.43 9.74 3.25
CA TRP A 16 -6.50 9.03 2.55
C TRP A 16 -6.75 7.59 3.04
N HIS A 17 -5.69 6.89 3.47
CA HIS A 17 -5.78 5.49 3.90
C HIS A 17 -5.69 5.32 5.43
N GLY A 18 -5.64 6.43 6.17
CA GLY A 18 -5.64 6.41 7.64
C GLY A 18 -4.41 5.72 8.22
N CYS A 19 -3.22 6.22 7.85
CA CYS A 19 -1.92 5.75 8.32
C CYS A 19 -1.82 5.68 9.85
N PRO A 20 -1.32 4.59 10.44
CA PRO A 20 -1.22 4.45 11.89
C PRO A 20 -0.28 5.45 12.58
N LYS A 21 0.58 6.17 11.83
CA LYS A 21 1.57 7.10 12.39
C LYS A 21 1.23 8.58 12.23
N HIS A 22 0.63 8.97 11.11
CA HIS A 22 0.44 10.38 10.72
C HIS A 22 -1.02 10.76 10.55
N PHE A 23 -1.93 9.79 10.64
CA PHE A 23 -3.34 10.07 10.46
C PHE A 23 -3.89 10.93 11.60
N LYS A 24 -4.60 11.99 11.24
CA LYS A 24 -5.42 12.78 12.13
C LYS A 24 -6.79 12.94 11.48
N LEU A 25 -7.84 12.60 12.22
CA LEU A 25 -9.21 12.78 11.75
C LEU A 25 -9.54 14.29 11.72
N PRO A 26 -10.08 14.83 10.61
CA PRO A 26 -10.52 16.22 10.57
C PRO A 26 -11.63 16.49 11.59
N ALA A 27 -11.56 17.65 12.24
CA ALA A 27 -12.56 18.06 13.23
C ALA A 27 -13.90 18.47 12.59
N SER A 28 -13.86 19.05 11.39
CA SER A 28 -15.06 19.38 10.61
C SER A 28 -15.53 18.17 9.80
N ASN A 29 -16.85 18.02 9.64
CA ASN A 29 -17.48 16.93 8.89
C ASN A 29 -17.04 15.53 9.37
N HIS A 30 -16.94 15.36 10.70
CA HIS A 30 -16.41 14.16 11.35
C HIS A 30 -17.04 12.85 10.81
N ASP A 31 -18.37 12.77 10.78
CA ASP A 31 -19.09 11.55 10.36
C ASP A 31 -18.83 11.18 8.90
N PHE A 32 -18.72 12.20 8.03
CA PHE A 32 -18.35 11.99 6.64
C PHE A 32 -16.94 11.40 6.54
N TRP A 33 -15.98 11.99 7.26
CA TRP A 33 -14.60 11.54 7.22
C TRP A 33 -14.42 10.15 7.80
N GLN A 34 -15.07 9.85 8.92
CA GLN A 34 -15.05 8.51 9.52
C GLN A 34 -15.53 7.45 8.53
N LYS A 35 -16.72 7.64 7.94
CA LYS A 35 -17.28 6.73 6.93
C LYS A 35 -16.35 6.59 5.72
N LYS A 36 -15.75 7.70 5.26
CA LYS A 36 -14.81 7.69 4.13
C LYS A 36 -13.55 6.87 4.42
N PHE A 37 -12.95 7.01 5.60
CA PHE A 37 -11.76 6.24 5.95
C PHE A 37 -12.06 4.76 6.16
N GLU A 38 -13.19 4.42 6.78
CA GLU A 38 -13.66 3.04 6.90
C GLU A 38 -13.85 2.40 5.53
N ALA A 39 -14.55 3.08 4.61
CA ALA A 39 -14.75 2.62 3.24
C ALA A 39 -13.42 2.43 2.48
N ASN A 40 -12.47 3.36 2.64
CA ASN A 40 -11.15 3.23 2.03
C ASN A 40 -10.37 2.02 2.56
N ARG A 41 -10.36 1.81 3.88
CA ARG A 41 -9.71 0.65 4.52
C ARG A 41 -10.35 -0.67 4.08
N LEU A 42 -11.68 -0.71 3.97
CA LEU A 42 -12.39 -1.88 3.43
C LEU A 42 -12.00 -2.15 1.98
N ARG A 43 -11.94 -1.10 1.15
CA ARG A 43 -11.50 -1.20 -0.25
C ARG A 43 -10.07 -1.72 -0.35
N ASP A 44 -9.14 -1.23 0.47
CA ASP A 44 -7.75 -1.69 0.48
C ASP A 44 -7.64 -3.17 0.83
N ARG A 45 -8.38 -3.63 1.85
CA ARG A 45 -8.45 -5.06 2.23
C ARG A 45 -9.01 -5.90 1.09
N LEU A 46 -10.09 -5.44 0.45
CA LEU A 46 -10.70 -6.13 -0.68
C LEU A 46 -9.72 -6.25 -1.86
N VAL A 47 -9.11 -5.14 -2.27
CA VAL A 47 -8.12 -5.13 -3.37
C VAL A 47 -6.95 -6.06 -3.07
N ASN A 48 -6.40 -6.01 -1.85
CA ASN A 48 -5.32 -6.90 -1.46
C ASN A 48 -5.73 -8.37 -1.53
N ARG A 49 -6.93 -8.71 -1.05
CA ARG A 49 -7.48 -10.08 -1.09
C ARG A 49 -7.68 -10.54 -2.53
N THR A 50 -8.33 -9.74 -3.36
CA THR A 50 -8.64 -10.07 -4.75
C THR A 50 -7.37 -10.26 -5.58
N LEU A 51 -6.36 -9.40 -5.41
CA LEU A 51 -5.09 -9.53 -6.11
C LEU A 51 -4.36 -10.80 -5.68
N ARG A 52 -4.24 -11.05 -4.36
CA ARG A 52 -3.61 -12.27 -3.84
C ARG A 52 -4.30 -13.54 -4.32
N ALA A 53 -5.63 -13.57 -4.31
CA ALA A 53 -6.42 -14.69 -4.83
C ALA A 53 -6.18 -14.96 -6.32
N LYS A 54 -5.86 -13.92 -7.10
CA LYS A 54 -5.48 -14.02 -8.52
C LYS A 54 -3.99 -14.32 -8.72
N GLY A 55 -3.26 -14.70 -7.67
CA GLY A 55 -1.83 -15.02 -7.73
C GLY A 55 -0.92 -13.80 -7.84
N TRP A 56 -1.41 -12.60 -7.50
CA TRP A 56 -0.57 -11.40 -7.46
C TRP A 56 0.08 -11.23 -6.11
N ARG A 57 1.37 -10.89 -6.12
CA ARG A 57 2.06 -10.33 -4.97
C ARG A 57 1.67 -8.86 -4.83
N VAL A 58 1.50 -8.41 -3.59
CA VAL A 58 1.11 -7.03 -3.28
C VAL A 58 2.10 -6.41 -2.33
N LEU A 59 2.78 -5.35 -2.77
CA LEU A 59 3.63 -4.50 -1.95
C LEU A 59 2.92 -3.16 -1.73
N ARG A 60 2.77 -2.74 -0.48
CA ARG A 60 2.26 -1.39 -0.14
C ARG A 60 3.34 -0.59 0.56
N ILE A 61 3.42 0.69 0.21
CA ILE A 61 4.40 1.65 0.74
C ILE A 61 3.60 2.87 1.19
N TRP A 62 3.80 3.32 2.41
CA TRP A 62 3.16 4.56 2.84
C TRP A 62 3.89 5.77 2.27
N GLU A 63 3.17 6.86 1.95
CA GLU A 63 3.79 8.09 1.40
C GLU A 63 4.90 8.63 2.31
N HIS A 64 4.74 8.51 3.64
CA HIS A 64 5.75 8.99 4.59
C HIS A 64 7.04 8.17 4.59
N GLU A 65 7.04 7.00 3.94
CA GLU A 65 8.25 6.23 3.70
C GLU A 65 9.07 6.79 2.52
N LEU A 66 8.47 7.63 1.66
CA LEU A 66 9.08 8.24 0.47
C LEU A 66 9.93 9.48 0.78
N VAL A 67 10.58 9.50 1.94
CA VAL A 67 11.49 10.57 2.34
C VAL A 67 12.94 10.12 2.16
N ARG A 68 13.84 11.06 1.84
CA ARG A 68 15.26 10.77 1.52
C ARG A 68 15.96 9.93 2.59
N LYS A 69 15.67 10.17 3.88
CA LYS A 69 16.22 9.37 4.99
C LYS A 69 15.89 7.87 4.93
N ASN A 70 14.79 7.50 4.27
CA ASN A 70 14.32 6.12 4.15
C ASN A 70 14.70 5.44 2.83
N GLU A 71 15.29 6.17 1.89
CA GLU A 71 15.56 5.74 0.51
C GLU A 71 16.27 4.38 0.44
N LYS A 72 17.40 4.24 1.13
CA LYS A 72 18.17 2.98 1.16
C LYS A 72 17.34 1.78 1.64
N ARG A 73 16.55 1.98 2.69
CA ARG A 73 15.67 0.93 3.25
C ARG A 73 14.56 0.58 2.27
N LEU A 74 13.95 1.59 1.64
CA LEU A 74 12.87 1.38 0.70
C LEU A 74 13.34 0.69 -0.58
N HIS A 75 14.50 1.09 -1.12
CA HIS A 75 15.14 0.44 -2.26
C HIS A 75 15.37 -1.05 -2.00
N ARG A 76 15.92 -1.40 -0.81
CA ARG A 76 16.11 -2.80 -0.43
C ARG A 76 14.78 -3.56 -0.39
N ARG A 77 13.72 -2.97 0.15
CA ARG A 77 12.40 -3.60 0.27
C ARG A 77 11.73 -3.83 -1.09
N ILE A 78 11.83 -2.84 -1.99
CA ILE A 78 11.32 -2.94 -3.37
C ILE A 78 12.12 -3.99 -4.15
N ARG A 79 13.46 -3.97 -4.06
CA ARG A 79 14.33 -4.96 -4.72
C ARG A 79 13.98 -6.38 -4.30
N TYR A 80 13.89 -6.62 -2.99
CA TYR A 80 13.49 -7.93 -2.47
C TYR A 80 12.13 -8.38 -3.00
N ALA A 81 11.15 -7.47 -3.08
CA ALA A 81 9.83 -7.80 -3.62
C ALA A 81 9.88 -8.16 -5.11
N LEU A 82 10.72 -7.48 -5.90
CA LEU A 82 10.93 -7.77 -7.32
C LEU A 82 11.60 -9.14 -7.53
N GLU A 83 12.69 -9.40 -6.79
CA GLU A 83 13.44 -10.67 -6.87
C GLU A 83 12.56 -11.86 -6.49
N ALA A 84 11.85 -11.76 -5.37
CA ALA A 84 10.96 -12.82 -4.91
C ALA A 84 9.77 -13.02 -5.87
N ALA A 85 9.31 -11.99 -6.57
CA ALA A 85 8.29 -12.11 -7.60
C ALA A 85 8.82 -12.80 -8.87
N ALA A 86 10.07 -12.52 -9.25
CA ALA A 86 10.73 -13.17 -10.39
C ALA A 86 10.96 -14.67 -10.15
N GLN A 87 11.32 -15.07 -8.92
CA GLN A 87 11.50 -16.49 -8.58
C GLN A 87 10.20 -17.29 -8.62
N ALA A 88 9.07 -16.68 -8.25
CA ALA A 88 7.76 -17.33 -8.24
C ALA A 88 7.10 -17.43 -9.63
N THR A 89 7.70 -16.83 -10.67
CA THR A 89 7.22 -16.89 -12.06
C THR A 89 7.97 -17.95 -12.88
N LYS A 90 9.08 -18.48 -12.34
CA LYS A 90 9.78 -19.64 -12.89
C LYS A 90 9.10 -20.92 -12.40
#